data_AF-A0A6M6E262-F1
#
_entry.id   AF-A0A6M6E262-F1
#
_cell.length_a   1.000
_cell.length_b   1.000
_cell.length_c   1.000
_cell.angle_alpha   90.00
_cell.angle_beta   90.00
_cell.angle_gamma   90.00
#
_symmetry.space_group_name_H-M   'P 1'
#
loop_
_entity.id
_entity.type
_entity.pdbx_description
1 polymer ?
#
loop_
_entity_poly.entity_id
_entity_poly.type
_entity_poly.pdbx_seq_one_letter_code
_entity_poly.pdbx_strand_id
1 'polypeptide(L)' 'MKLRKAKYYTYYKTSYGFVKARLASELAFSEAVELGKNYCKSNDYLYLGTFDDEHVNINLLLKESLEEKKTVTV' A
#
# COMPACT_ATOMS: atom_id res chain seq x y z
N MET A 1 6.93 17.43 15.10
CA MET A 1 6.80 17.13 13.65
C MET A 1 5.46 17.67 13.17
N LYS A 2 5.43 18.59 12.19
CA LYS A 2 4.17 19.02 11.57
C LYS A 2 3.62 17.84 10.76
N LEU A 3 2.44 17.35 11.12
CA LEU A 3 1.67 16.37 10.36
C LEU A 3 1.35 16.99 8.98
N ARG A 4 2.16 16.68 7.97
CA ARG A 4 1.89 17.11 6.60
C ARG A 4 0.73 16.27 6.09
N LYS A 5 -0.42 16.92 5.88
CA LYS A 5 -1.51 16.33 5.12
C LYS A 5 -1.09 16.31 3.65
N ALA A 6 -1.24 15.17 2.99
CA ALA A 6 -0.86 14.98 1.60
C ALA A 6 -1.83 14.02 0.91
N LYS A 7 -1.76 13.97 -0.42
CA LYS A 7 -2.49 12.97 -1.20
C LYS A 7 -1.73 11.65 -1.11
N TYR A 8 -2.41 10.61 -0.67
CA TYR A 8 -1.83 9.28 -0.56
C TYR A 8 -2.53 8.29 -1.51
N TYR A 9 -1.76 7.30 -1.92
CA TYR A 9 -2.19 6.20 -2.77
C TYR A 9 -2.02 4.90 -2.01
N THR A 10 -3.05 4.07 -1.97
CA THR A 10 -2.99 2.72 -1.43
C THR A 10 -2.84 1.72 -2.58
N TYR A 11 -1.87 0.84 -2.45
CA TYR A 11 -1.68 -0.30 -3.34
C TYR A 11 -2.17 -1.57 -2.67
N TYR A 12 -2.89 -2.38 -3.44
CA TYR A 12 -3.38 -3.67 -2.98
C TYR A 12 -3.45 -4.67 -4.12
N LYS A 13 -3.42 -5.96 -3.75
CA LYS A 13 -3.56 -7.07 -4.68
C LYS A 13 -4.95 -7.67 -4.54
N THR A 14 -5.59 -7.84 -5.68
CA THR A 14 -6.87 -8.51 -5.88
C THR A 14 -6.64 -9.83 -6.64
N SER A 15 -7.71 -10.60 -6.87
CA SER A 15 -7.65 -11.83 -7.67
C SER A 15 -7.25 -11.61 -9.13
N TYR A 16 -7.50 -10.42 -9.68
CA TYR A 16 -7.22 -10.08 -11.07
C TYR A 16 -5.95 -9.22 -11.26
N GLY A 17 -5.27 -8.83 -10.18
CA GLY A 17 -3.99 -8.13 -10.26
C GLY A 17 -3.77 -7.06 -9.19
N PHE A 18 -2.81 -6.18 -9.46
CA PHE A 18 -2.42 -5.08 -8.59
C PHE A 18 -3.20 -3.81 -8.93
N VAL A 19 -3.74 -3.16 -7.90
CA VAL A 19 -4.53 -1.94 -8.06
C VAL A 19 -3.90 -0.82 -7.24
N LYS A 20 -3.86 0.37 -7.85
CA LYS A 20 -3.51 1.63 -7.20
C LYS A 20 -4.79 2.44 -7.00
N ALA A 21 -5.17 2.71 -5.76
CA ALA A 21 -6.31 3.58 -5.45
C ALA A 21 -5.82 4.88 -4.79
N ARG A 22 -6.36 6.01 -5.25
CA ARG A 22 -6.14 7.30 -4.61
C ARG A 22 -7.13 7.49 -3.47
N LEU A 23 -6.64 7.93 -2.32
CA LEU A 23 -7.51 8.28 -1.19
C LEU A 23 -8.12 9.68 -1.38
N ALA A 24 -9.37 9.84 -0.96
CA ALA A 24 -10.26 10.93 -1.40
C ALA A 24 -9.82 12.35 -0.99
N SER A 25 -8.93 12.50 -0.01
CA SER A 25 -8.55 13.81 0.56
C SER A 25 -7.10 13.85 1.04
N GLU A 26 -6.63 15.05 1.36
CA GLU A 26 -5.36 15.24 2.08
C GLU A 26 -5.50 14.70 3.51
N LEU A 27 -4.81 13.61 3.79
CA LEU A 27 -4.87 12.86 5.05
C LEU A 27 -3.53 12.93 5.76
N ALA A 28 -3.45 12.63 7.06
CA ALA A 28 -2.17 12.24 7.64
C ALA A 28 -1.76 10.85 7.13
N PHE A 29 -0.46 10.55 7.05
CA PHE A 29 0.01 9.23 6.60
C PHE A 29 -0.60 8.07 7.40
N SER A 30 -0.72 8.24 8.72
CA SER A 30 -1.34 7.24 9.59
C SER A 30 -2.80 6.99 9.25
N GLU A 31 -3.58 8.05 8.99
CA GLU A 31 -4.98 7.94 8.57
C GLU A 31 -5.09 7.27 7.19
N ALA A 32 -4.18 7.60 6.28
CA ALA A 32 -4.14 7.00 4.95
C ALA A 32 -3.84 5.50 5.01
N VAL A 33 -2.88 5.09 5.84
CA VAL A 33 -2.56 3.67 6.08
C VAL A 33 -3.75 2.93 6.69
N GLU A 34 -4.41 3.52 7.68
CA GLU A 34 -5.56 2.91 8.34
C GLU A 34 -6.74 2.73 7.37
N LEU A 35 -7.06 3.77 6.59
CA LEU A 35 -8.07 3.71 5.54
C LEU A 35 -7.76 2.63 4.49
N GLY A 36 -6.51 2.59 4.02
CA GLY A 36 -6.07 1.59 3.05
C GLY A 36 -6.20 0.16 3.60
N LYS A 37 -5.78 -0.08 4.84
CA LYS A 37 -5.91 -1.38 5.51
C LYS A 37 -7.38 -1.77 5.71
N ASN A 38 -8.22 -0.84 6.17
CA ASN A 38 -9.64 -1.10 6.38
C ASN A 38 -10.34 -1.43 5.07
N TYR A 39 -10.07 -0.67 4.00
CA TYR A 39 -10.61 -0.95 2.68
C TYR A 39 -10.21 -2.34 2.17
N CYS A 40 -8.92 -2.70 2.30
CA CYS A 40 -8.45 -4.01 1.89
C CYS A 40 -9.09 -5.13 2.71
N LYS A 41 -9.18 -4.97 4.04
CA LYS A 41 -9.81 -5.93 4.94
C LYS A 41 -11.30 -6.14 4.62
N SER A 42 -12.04 -5.07 4.36
CA SER A 42 -13.47 -5.15 4.03
C SER A 42 -13.78 -5.83 2.70
N ASN A 43 -12.81 -5.83 1.77
CA ASN A 43 -12.99 -6.39 0.42
C ASN A 43 -12.18 -7.67 0.18
N ASP A 44 -11.57 -8.23 1.23
CA ASP A 44 -10.68 -9.41 1.15
C ASP A 44 -9.50 -9.22 0.17
N TYR A 45 -8.92 -8.02 0.16
CA TYR A 45 -7.74 -7.69 -0.63
C TYR A 45 -6.46 -7.76 0.20
N LEU A 46 -5.35 -8.07 -0.45
CA LEU A 46 -4.04 -8.03 0.17
C LEU A 46 -3.49 -6.59 0.13
N TYR A 47 -3.41 -5.95 1.28
CA TYR A 47 -2.78 -4.64 1.42
C TYR A 47 -1.26 -4.72 1.16
N LEU A 48 -0.74 -3.89 0.26
CA LEU A 48 0.69 -3.85 -0.07
C LEU A 48 1.40 -2.62 0.49
N GLY A 49 0.68 -1.52 0.68
CA GLY A 49 1.26 -0.30 1.21
C GLY A 49 0.47 0.95 0.88
N THR A 50 0.86 2.05 1.50
CA THR A 50 0.35 3.39 1.24
C THR A 50 1.55 4.32 1.03
N PHE A 51 1.48 5.17 0.02
CA PHE A 51 2.59 6.00 -0.43
C PHE A 51 2.10 7.40 -0.80
N ASP A 52 2.91 8.43 -0.57
CA ASP A 52 2.65 9.80 -1.02
C ASP A 52 3.03 10.05 -2.48
N ASP A 53 3.88 9.19 -3.05
CA ASP A 53 4.36 9.30 -4.42
C ASP A 53 3.39 8.62 -5.41
N GLU A 54 3.15 9.27 -6.55
CA GLU A 54 2.26 8.72 -7.58
C GLU A 54 2.95 7.70 -8.50
N HIS A 55 4.27 7.71 -8.57
CA HIS A 55 5.08 6.89 -9.48
C HIS A 55 5.77 5.73 -8.76
N VAL A 56 5.23 5.29 -7.62
CA VAL A 56 5.77 4.12 -6.91
C VAL A 56 5.80 2.89 -7.80
N ASN A 57 7.01 2.36 -7.99
CA ASN A 57 7.24 1.13 -8.72
C ASN A 57 6.98 -0.09 -7.82
N ILE A 58 5.72 -0.51 -7.78
CA ILE A 58 5.27 -1.65 -6.95
C ILE A 58 5.98 -2.97 -7.29
N ASN A 59 6.50 -3.13 -8.51
CA ASN A 59 7.25 -4.33 -8.91
C ASN A 59 8.57 -4.47 -8.12
N LEU A 60 9.18 -3.35 -7.72
CA LEU A 60 10.40 -3.38 -6.90
C LEU A 60 10.07 -3.88 -5.48
N LEU A 61 9.04 -3.30 -4.86
CA LEU A 61 8.58 -3.66 -3.52
C LEU A 61 8.16 -5.13 -3.42
N LEU A 62 7.53 -5.66 -4.47
CA LEU A 62 7.11 -7.07 -4.53
C LEU A 62 8.29 -8.03 -4.68
N LYS A 63 9.34 -7.64 -5.41
CA LYS A 63 10.56 -8.46 -5.53
C LYS A 63 11.28 -8.57 -4.19
N GLU A 64 11.45 -7.46 -3.48
CA GLU A 64 12.08 -7.45 -2.16
C GLU A 64 11.31 -8.35 -1.15
N SER A 65 9.97 -8.27 -1.14
CA SER A 65 9.14 -9.11 -0.27
C SER A 65 9.17 -10.61 -0.62
N LEU A 66 9.40 -10.95 -1.89
CA LEU A 66 9.58 -12.34 -2.34
C LEU A 66 10.97 -12.89 -2.02
N GLU A 67 12.01 -12.06 -2.09
CA GLU A 67 13.37 -12.45 -1.74
C GLU A 67 13.52 -12.70 -0.24
N GLU A 68 12.93 -11.88 0.63
CA GLU A 68 12.90 -12.13 2.08
C GLU A 68 12.24 -13.47 2.45
N LYS A 69 11.19 -13.90 1.73
CA LYS A 69 10.53 -15.20 1.99
C LYS A 69 11.38 -16.40 1.57
N LYS A 70 12.30 -16.22 0.63
CA LYS A 70 13.14 -17.32 0.13
C LYS A 70 14.29 -17.65 1.08
N THR A 71 14.66 -16.74 1.96
CA THR A 71 15.76 -16.89 2.93
C THR A 71 15.34 -17.54 4.25
N VAL A 72 14.03 -17.76 4.48
CA VAL A 72 13.49 -18.41 5.69
C VAL A 72 13.14 -19.90 5.44
N THR A 73 13.76 -20.51 4.42
CA THR A 73 13.70 -21.96 4.21
C THR A 73 15.12 -22.49 4.06
N VAL A 74 15.83 -22.53 5.19
CA VAL A 74 17.06 -23.32 5.41
C VAL A 74 16.94 -24.03 6.75
#